data_AF-A0A968ARA1-F1
#
_entry.id   AF-A0A968ARA1-F1
#
_cell.length_a   1.000
_cell.length_b   1.000
_cell.length_c   1.000
_cell.angle_alpha   90.00
_cell.angle_beta   90.00
_cell.angle_gamma   90.00
#
_symmetry.space_group_name_H-M   'P 1'
#
loop_
_entity.id
_entity.type
_entity.pdbx_description
1 polymer ?
#
loop_
_entity_poly.entity_id
_entity_poly.type
_entity_poly.pdbx_seq_one_letter_code
_entity_poly.pdbx_strand_id
1 'polypeptide(L)'
;MVEAPFMDSPTFTWIILPILIFVARIIDVSIGTMRIVYIARREKLIVTVLAFFEIIIWLLAIGQIFKNLNNVACYLAYAFGFALGNYIGMYIE
;
A
#
# COMPACT_ATOMS: atom_id res chain seq x y z
N MET A 1 4.63 -4.28 -35.22
CA MET A 1 5.64 -4.29 -34.14
C MET A 1 4.98 -3.55 -32.98
N VAL A 2 4.37 -4.29 -32.06
CA VAL A 2 3.64 -3.70 -30.92
C VAL A 2 4.70 -3.22 -29.95
N GLU A 3 4.74 -1.91 -29.68
CA GLU A 3 5.61 -1.34 -28.65
C GLU A 3 5.36 -2.09 -27.34
N ALA A 4 6.40 -2.68 -26.74
CA ALA A 4 6.27 -3.30 -25.44
C ALA A 4 5.74 -2.22 -24.47
N PRO A 5 4.65 -2.46 -23.73
CA PRO A 5 4.12 -1.46 -22.81
C PRO A 5 5.24 -1.09 -21.84
N PHE A 6 5.43 0.22 -21.59
CA PHE A 6 6.44 0.76 -20.65
C PHE A 6 6.49 0.02 -19.30
N MET A 7 5.39 -0.63 -18.91
CA MET A 7 5.23 -1.47 -17.73
C MET A 7 6.10 -2.75 -17.69
N ASP A 8 6.62 -3.24 -18.82
CA ASP A 8 7.51 -4.41 -18.89
C ASP A 8 9.00 -4.05 -18.91
N SER A 9 9.33 -2.75 -18.78
CA SER A 9 10.71 -2.32 -18.68
C SER A 9 11.35 -2.82 -17.38
N PRO A 10 12.57 -3.39 -17.41
CA PRO A 10 13.28 -3.84 -16.20
C PRO A 10 13.38 -2.74 -15.13
N THR A 11 13.50 -1.47 -15.54
CA THR A 11 13.53 -0.32 -14.63
C THR A 11 12.20 -0.12 -13.91
N PHE A 12 11.08 -0.37 -14.59
CA PHE A 12 9.75 -0.25 -14.00
C PHE A 12 9.51 -1.33 -12.95
N THR A 13 9.82 -2.59 -13.29
CA THR A 13 9.63 -3.74 -12.40
C THR A 13 10.51 -3.68 -11.15
N TRP A 14 11.76 -3.23 -11.26
CA TRP A 14 12.74 -3.28 -10.16
C TRP A 14 12.83 -2.02 -9.31
N ILE A 15 12.34 -0.87 -9.80
CA ILE A 15 12.47 0.41 -9.08
C ILE A 15 11.10 1.07 -8.89
N ILE A 16 10.39 1.35 -9.98
CA ILE A 16 9.15 2.14 -9.93
C ILE A 16 8.04 1.38 -9.20
N LEU A 17 7.87 0.09 -9.51
CA LEU A 17 6.82 -0.74 -8.93
C LEU A 17 7.02 -0.99 -7.42
N PRO A 18 8.23 -1.33 -6.93
CA PRO A 18 8.50 -1.39 -5.49
C PRO A 18 8.24 -0.07 -4.77
N ILE A 19 8.66 1.07 -5.33
CA ILE A 19 8.41 2.39 -4.73
C ILE A 19 6.91 2.68 -4.64
N LEU A 20 6.16 2.35 -5.69
CA LEU A 20 4.70 2.51 -5.70
C LEU A 20 4.04 1.65 -4.61
N ILE A 21 4.45 0.38 -4.48
CA ILE A 21 3.96 -0.53 -3.45
C ILE A 21 4.28 0.04 -2.05
N PHE A 22 5.50 0.53 -1.85
CA PHE A 22 5.93 1.12 -0.60
C PHE A 22 5.05 2.31 -0.18
N VAL A 23 4.82 3.27 -1.09
CA VAL A 23 3.95 4.43 -0.81
C VAL A 23 2.51 4.00 -0.58
N ALA A 24 1.98 3.09 -1.41
CA ALA A 24 0.64 2.55 -1.23
C ALA A 24 0.46 1.89 0.14
N ARG A 25 1.48 1.18 0.64
CA ARG A 25 1.46 0.57 1.98
C ARG A 25 1.53 1.57 3.12
N ILE A 26 2.28 2.66 2.97
CA ILE A 26 2.28 3.73 3.97
C ILE A 26 0.87 4.32 4.11
N ILE A 27 0.21 4.61 2.98
CA ILE A 27 -1.15 5.16 2.96
C ILE A 27 -2.15 4.18 3.58
N ASP A 28 -2.09 2.90 3.18
CA ASP A 28 -2.97 1.86 3.73
C ASP A 28 -2.90 1.76 5.25
N VAL A 29 -1.68 1.66 5.81
CA VAL A 29 -1.50 1.57 7.26
C VAL A 29 -1.92 2.85 7.96
N SER A 30 -1.65 4.02 7.38
CA SER A 30 -2.08 5.32 7.94
C SER A 30 -3.61 5.43 8.00
N ILE A 31 -4.31 4.95 6.96
CA ILE A 31 -5.78 4.84 6.95
C ILE A 31 -6.25 3.88 8.04
N GLY A 32 -5.57 2.74 8.20
CA GLY A 32 -5.83 1.79 9.28
C GLY A 32 -5.72 2.41 10.67
N THR A 33 -4.72 3.25 10.91
CA THR A 33 -4.57 4.00 12.17
C THR A 33 -5.68 5.03 12.36
N MET A 34 -5.96 5.85 11.35
CA MET A 34 -7.09 6.79 11.40
C MET A 34 -8.41 6.08 11.71
N ARG A 35 -8.64 4.91 11.10
CA ARG A 35 -9.83 4.10 11.37
C ARG A 35 -9.91 3.71 12.84
N ILE A 36 -8.81 3.30 13.48
CA ILE A 36 -8.78 3.00 14.93
C ILE A 36 -9.15 4.24 15.75
N VAL A 37 -8.60 5.41 15.42
CA VAL A 37 -8.92 6.69 16.08
C VAL A 37 -10.41 7.03 15.93
N TYR A 38 -10.98 6.87 14.74
CA TYR A 38 -12.41 7.14 14.51
C TYR A 38 -13.34 6.09 15.14
N ILE A 39 -12.88 4.83 15.28
CA ILE A 39 -13.58 3.80 16.07
C ILE A 39 -13.65 4.24 17.54
N ALA A 40 -12.54 4.71 18.11
CA ALA A 40 -12.50 5.22 19.48
C ALA A 40 -13.44 6.43 19.67
N ARG A 41 -13.58 7.27 18.63
CA ARG A 41 -14.51 8.42 18.60
C ARG A 41 -15.97 8.06 18.28
N ARG A 42 -16.29 6.78 18.03
CA ARG A 42 -17.63 6.28 17.66
C ARG A 42 -18.22 6.86 16.36
N GLU A 43 -17.37 7.34 15.45
CA GLU A 43 -17.77 7.95 14.17
C GLU A 43 -18.02 6.90 13.06
N LYS A 44 -19.18 6.25 13.13
CA LYS A 44 -19.50 5.05 12.31
C LYS A 44 -19.40 5.25 10.79
N LEU A 45 -19.80 6.41 10.28
CA LEU A 45 -19.77 6.69 8.85
C LEU A 45 -18.34 6.77 8.32
N ILE A 46 -17.48 7.54 9.01
CA ILE A 46 -16.07 7.72 8.62
C ILE A 46 -15.34 6.37 8.68
N VAL A 47 -15.57 5.58 9.74
CA VAL A 47 -14.97 4.25 9.88
C VAL A 47 -15.32 3.33 8.70
N THR A 48 -16.59 3.31 8.29
CA THR A 48 -17.06 2.46 7.18
C THR A 48 -16.44 2.88 5.86
N VAL A 49 -16.37 4.20 5.60
CA VAL A 49 -15.77 4.75 4.38
C VAL A 49 -14.27 4.45 4.33
N LEU A 50 -13.54 4.69 5.42
CA LEU A 50 -12.12 4.39 5.50
C LEU A 50 -11.83 2.89 5.28
N ALA A 51 -12.61 2.01 5.92
CA ALA A 51 -12.45 0.57 5.76
C ALA A 51 -12.68 0.10 4.30
N PHE A 52 -13.63 0.72 3.59
CA PHE A 52 -13.88 0.42 2.19
C PHE A 52 -12.70 0.80 1.28
N PHE A 53 -12.12 1.99 1.48
CA PHE A 53 -10.97 2.41 0.67
C PHE A 53 -9.69 1.64 1.02
N GLU A 54 -9.48 1.34 2.30
CA GLU A 54 -8.33 0.57 2.78
C GLU A 54 -8.24 -0.80 2.09
N ILE A 55 -9.35 -1.56 2.07
CA ILE A 55 -9.31 -2.90 1.49
C ILE A 55 -9.03 -2.88 -0.03
N ILE A 56 -9.43 -1.82 -0.74
CA ILE A 56 -9.10 -1.65 -2.17
C ILE A 56 -7.60 -1.44 -2.35
N ILE A 57 -6.99 -0.56 -1.55
CA ILE A 57 -5.53 -0.30 -1.62
C ILE A 57 -4.76 -1.58 -1.30
N TRP A 58 -5.18 -2.29 -0.25
CA TRP A 58 -4.58 -3.56 0.13
C TRP A 58 -4.66 -4.61 -0.99
N LEU A 59 -5.84 -4.79 -1.60
CA LEU A 59 -6.05 -5.73 -2.70
C LEU A 59 -5.22 -5.39 -3.94
N LEU A 60 -5.09 -4.10 -4.28
CA LEU A 60 -4.26 -3.67 -5.39
C LEU A 60 -2.78 -3.94 -5.10
N ALA A 61 -2.30 -3.63 -3.90
CA ALA A 61 -0.90 -3.85 -3.51
C ALA A 61 -0.52 -5.34 -3.52
N ILE A 62 -1.34 -6.19 -2.90
CA ILE A 62 -1.08 -7.63 -2.86
C ILE A 62 -1.15 -8.27 -4.25
N GLY A 63 -2.07 -7.80 -5.11
CA GLY A 63 -2.16 -8.23 -6.50
C GLY A 63 -0.90 -7.95 -7.31
N GLN A 64 -0.22 -6.83 -7.04
CA GLN A 64 1.07 -6.52 -7.68
C GLN A 64 2.20 -7.41 -7.19
N ILE A 65 2.19 -7.83 -5.93
CA ILE A 65 3.19 -8.77 -5.39
C ILE A 65 3.02 -10.14 -6.02
N PHE A 66 1.79 -10.65 -6.11
CA PHE A 66 1.52 -11.94 -6.74
C PHE A 66 1.83 -11.97 -8.24
N LYS A 67 1.80 -10.83 -8.93
CA LYS A 67 2.25 -10.72 -10.33
C LYS A 67 3.77 -10.65 -10.47
N ASN A 68 4.47 -10.18 -9.44
CA ASN A 68 5.92 -9.94 -9.46
C ASN A 68 6.66 -10.79 -8.40
N LEU A 69 6.26 -12.06 -8.24
CA LEU A 69 6.81 -12.98 -7.23
C LEU A 69 8.33 -13.19 -7.34
N ASN A 70 8.89 -13.01 -8.53
CA ASN A 70 10.33 -13.16 -8.77
C ASN A 70 11.16 -11.95 -8.29
N ASN A 71 10.52 -10.85 -7.89
CA ASN A 71 11.21 -9.64 -7.47
C ASN A 71 11.19 -9.48 -5.94
N VAL A 72 12.30 -9.85 -5.30
CA VAL A 72 12.53 -9.69 -3.86
C VAL A 72 12.38 -8.23 -3.41
N ALA A 73 12.68 -7.26 -4.27
CA ALA A 73 12.53 -5.84 -3.94
C ALA A 73 11.07 -5.45 -3.66
N CYS A 74 10.09 -6.07 -4.32
CA CYS A 74 8.67 -5.83 -4.06
C CYS A 74 8.27 -6.27 -2.64
N TYR A 75 8.80 -7.40 -2.16
CA TYR A 75 8.55 -7.89 -0.81
C TYR A 75 9.20 -7.00 0.25
N LEU A 76 10.45 -6.60 0.03
CA LEU A 76 11.15 -5.68 0.93
C LEU A 76 10.43 -4.34 0.98
N ALA A 77 10.07 -3.77 -0.17
CA ALA A 77 9.31 -2.52 -0.25
C ALA A 77 7.97 -2.60 0.49
N TYR A 78 7.26 -3.73 0.38
CA TYR A 78 6.02 -3.95 1.13
C TYR A 78 6.26 -4.00 2.65
N ALA A 79 7.27 -4.74 3.10
CA ALA A 79 7.62 -4.85 4.52
C ALA A 79 8.08 -3.51 5.11
N PHE A 80 8.93 -2.77 4.40
CA PHE A 80 9.37 -1.43 4.79
C PHE A 80 8.22 -0.43 4.80
N GLY A 81 7.34 -0.47 3.79
CA GLY A 81 6.18 0.41 3.71
C GLY A 81 5.21 0.16 4.87
N PHE A 82 5.05 -1.10 5.28
CA PHE A 82 4.28 -1.45 6.47
C PHE A 82 4.92 -0.92 7.75
N ALA A 83 6.23 -1.12 7.94
CA ALA A 83 6.93 -0.64 9.14
C ALA A 83 6.87 0.89 9.27
N LEU A 84 7.15 1.63 8.18
CA LEU A 84 7.09 3.08 8.18
C LEU A 84 5.65 3.62 8.28
N GLY A 85 4.68 2.94 7.68
CA GLY A 85 3.27 3.27 7.84
C GLY A 85 2.83 3.22 9.31
N ASN A 86 3.26 2.21 10.07
CA ASN A 86 2.97 2.13 11.51
C ASN A 86 3.68 3.24 12.28
N TYR A 87 4.93 3.56 11.92
CA TYR A 87 5.67 4.67 12.54
C TYR A 87 4.96 6.01 12.34
N ILE A 88 4.50 6.30 11.12
CA ILE A 88 3.71 7.50 10.82
C ILE A 88 2.36 7.46 11.53
N GLY A 89 1.71 6.30 11.58
CA GLY A 89 0.47 6.09 12.32
C GLY A 89 0.57 6.51 13.79
N MET A 90 1.69 6.21 14.46
CA MET A 90 1.93 6.63 15.85
C MET A 90 1.99 8.15 16.04
N TYR A 91 2.26 8.94 14.98
CA TYR A 91 2.18 10.41 15.04
C TYR A 91 0.76 10.95 14.80
N ILE A 92 -0.11 10.13 14.22
CA ILE A 92 -1.50 10.49 13.88
C ILE A 92 -2.45 10.20 15.05
N GLU A 93 -2.15 9.16 15.84
CA GLU A 93 -2.82 8.85 17.11
C GLU A 93 -2.62 9.95 18.16
#